data_AF-A0A851I202-F1
#
_entry.id   AF-A0A851I202-F1
#
_cell.length_a   1.000
_cell.length_b   1.000
_cell.length_c   1.000
_cell.angle_alpha   90.00
_cell.angle_beta   90.00
_cell.angle_gamma   90.00
#
_symmetry.space_group_name_H-M   'P 1'
#
loop_
_entity.id
_entity.type
_entity.pdbx_description
1 polymer ?
#
loop_
_entity_poly.entity_id
_entity_poly.type
_entity_poly.pdbx_seq_one_letter_code
_entity_poly.pdbx_strand_id
1 'polypeptide(L)'
;MGIGRFLRRTNSIVRIIDTTKNIIEEGSIKNGLKRTVREDLEDTPIVSNIYNMGKYEGKKQGYVDASKEYEEKLLSQAEHFINQKELLINEVSNYEKLLDEYEVEIERLEGKLNKTESENQYLSKLLNNERKLKQMIR
;
A
#
# COMPACT_ATOMS: atom_id res chain seq x y z
N MET A 1 -33.69 10.84 20.05
CA MET A 1 -33.54 12.07 19.23
C MET A 1 -34.70 12.10 18.27
N GLY A 2 -35.31 13.25 18.05
CA GLY A 2 -36.63 13.31 17.45
C GLY A 2 -37.47 14.48 17.94
N ILE A 3 -38.72 14.51 17.47
CA ILE A 3 -39.66 15.63 17.49
C ILE A 3 -39.65 16.44 18.80
N GLY A 4 -39.53 15.81 19.97
CA GLY A 4 -39.47 16.54 21.26
C GLY A 4 -38.24 17.45 21.42
N ARG A 5 -37.07 17.07 20.91
CA ARG A 5 -35.87 17.92 20.91
C ARG A 5 -35.98 19.04 19.87
N PHE A 6 -36.51 18.72 18.69
CA PHE A 6 -36.86 19.70 17.67
C PHE A 6 -37.79 20.78 18.24
N LEU A 7 -38.89 20.38 18.88
CA LEU A 7 -39.86 21.29 19.50
C LEU A 7 -39.24 22.16 20.60
N ARG A 8 -38.25 21.67 21.34
CA ARG A 8 -37.51 22.47 22.34
C ARG A 8 -36.57 23.48 21.69
N ARG A 9 -35.99 23.15 20.53
CA ARG A 9 -35.03 23.98 19.78
C ARG A 9 -35.68 25.01 18.86
N THR A 10 -36.99 24.94 18.63
CA THR A 10 -37.74 26.04 18.00
C THR A 10 -37.63 27.34 18.81
N ASN A 11 -37.39 27.26 20.13
CA ASN A 11 -37.07 28.42 20.95
C ASN A 11 -35.64 28.90 20.68
N SER A 12 -35.53 30.11 20.14
CA SER A 12 -34.25 30.74 19.75
C SER A 12 -33.26 30.88 20.91
N ILE A 13 -33.73 31.12 22.14
CA ILE A 13 -32.87 31.24 23.33
C ILE A 13 -32.23 29.88 23.65
N VAL A 14 -33.02 28.81 23.61
CA VAL A 14 -32.53 27.45 23.89
C VAL A 14 -31.52 27.02 22.82
N ARG A 15 -31.77 27.36 21.55
CA ARG A 15 -30.84 27.08 20.45
C ARG A 15 -29.52 27.83 20.60
N ILE A 16 -29.55 29.10 21.03
CA ILE A 16 -28.32 29.89 21.29
C ILE A 16 -27.50 29.24 22.42
N ILE A 17 -28.14 28.86 23.52
CA ILE A 17 -27.48 28.17 24.64
C ILE A 17 -26.82 26.86 24.17
N ASP A 18 -27.55 26.03 23.43
CA ASP A 18 -27.02 24.79 22.86
C ASP A 18 -25.83 25.05 21.92
N THR A 19 -25.91 26.10 21.10
CA THR A 19 -24.82 26.49 20.18
C THR A 19 -23.56 26.88 20.94
N THR A 20 -23.69 27.72 21.97
CA THR A 20 -22.56 28.13 22.81
C THR A 20 -21.95 26.94 23.54
N LYS A 21 -22.79 26.04 24.06
CA LYS A 21 -22.33 24.79 24.68
C LYS A 21 -21.54 23.92 23.68
N ASN A 22 -22.06 23.75 22.46
CA ASN A 22 -21.40 23.00 21.39
C ASN A 22 -20.03 23.62 21.01
N ILE A 23 -19.93 24.95 20.97
CA ILE A 23 -18.65 25.65 20.69
C ILE A 23 -17.61 25.43 21.79
N ILE A 24 -18.03 25.51 23.06
CA ILE A 24 -17.15 25.28 24.20
C ILE A 24 -16.65 23.83 24.21
N GLU A 25 -17.54 22.87 24.01
CA GLU A 25 -17.20 21.43 24.01
C GLU A 25 -16.27 21.03 22.86
N GLU A 26 -16.49 21.59 21.66
CA GLU A 26 -15.65 21.31 20.48
C GLU A 26 -14.33 22.12 20.50
N GLY A 27 -14.18 23.07 21.44
CA GLY A 27 -13.02 23.97 21.52
C GLY A 27 -12.82 24.85 20.29
N SER A 28 -13.81 24.92 19.38
CA SER A 28 -13.73 25.61 18.09
C SER A 28 -15.09 26.10 17.65
N ILE A 29 -15.17 27.39 17.31
CA ILE A 29 -16.40 28.03 16.82
C ILE A 29 -16.90 27.33 15.56
N LYS A 30 -16.01 27.00 14.63
CA LYS A 30 -16.34 26.33 13.37
C LYS A 30 -16.95 24.95 13.61
N ASN A 31 -16.32 24.15 14.47
CA ASN A 31 -16.77 22.78 14.73
C ASN A 31 -18.05 22.76 15.56
N GLY A 32 -18.16 23.63 16.57
CA GLY A 32 -19.38 23.78 17.38
C GLY A 32 -20.58 24.25 16.57
N LEU A 33 -20.39 25.21 15.65
CA LEU A 33 -21.45 25.65 14.75
C LEU A 33 -21.86 24.52 13.78
N LYS A 34 -20.89 23.81 13.19
CA LYS A 34 -21.14 22.66 12.31
C LYS A 34 -21.94 21.57 13.03
N ARG A 35 -21.62 21.29 14.30
CA ARG A 35 -22.33 20.33 15.14
C ARG A 35 -23.77 20.75 15.39
N THR A 36 -23.99 22.02 15.70
CA THR A 36 -25.34 22.58 15.91
C THR A 36 -26.21 22.43 14.66
N VAL A 37 -25.69 22.82 13.49
CA VAL A 37 -26.42 22.68 12.22
C VAL A 37 -26.73 21.21 11.92
N ARG A 38 -25.80 20.28 12.19
CA ARG A 38 -26.04 18.84 12.02
C ARG A 38 -27.21 18.37 12.88
N GLU A 39 -27.20 18.70 14.17
CA GLU A 39 -28.26 18.25 15.08
C GLU A 39 -29.63 18.85 14.71
N ASP A 40 -29.66 20.10 14.24
CA ASP A 40 -30.90 20.73 13.74
C ASP A 40 -31.49 19.97 12.52
N LEU A 41 -30.62 19.52 11.60
CA LEU A 41 -31.03 18.72 10.44
C LEU A 41 -31.51 17.31 10.86
N GLU A 42 -30.81 16.67 11.80
CA GLU A 42 -31.15 15.33 12.31
C GLU A 42 -32.45 15.31 13.13
N ASP A 43 -32.81 16.38 13.83
CA ASP A 43 -34.01 16.45 14.66
C ASP A 43 -35.29 16.83 13.88
N THR A 44 -35.16 17.37 12.66
CA THR A 44 -36.30 17.85 11.85
C THR A 44 -37.06 16.68 11.18
N PRO A 45 -38.38 16.51 11.37
CA PRO A 45 -39.12 15.32 10.92
C PRO A 45 -39.03 14.97 9.42
N ILE A 46 -38.94 15.99 8.54
CA ILE A 46 -38.85 15.79 7.08
C ILE A 46 -37.38 15.79 6.62
N VAL A 47 -36.61 16.78 7.09
CA VAL A 47 -35.23 17.01 6.66
C VAL A 47 -34.29 15.92 7.16
N SER A 48 -34.56 15.31 8.31
CA SER A 48 -33.75 14.22 8.88
C SER A 48 -33.65 13.00 7.97
N ASN A 49 -34.75 12.63 7.30
CA ASN A 49 -34.75 11.51 6.37
C ASN A 49 -33.85 11.79 5.16
N ILE A 50 -33.93 13.00 4.58
CA ILE A 50 -33.08 13.43 3.47
C ILE A 50 -31.61 13.52 3.90
N TYR A 51 -31.35 14.08 5.08
CA TYR A 51 -30.01 14.19 5.65
C TYR A 51 -29.37 12.80 5.86
N ASN A 52 -30.12 11.86 6.43
CA ASN A 52 -29.66 10.50 6.65
C ASN A 52 -29.44 9.74 5.32
N MET A 53 -30.31 9.95 4.33
CA MET A 53 -30.13 9.39 2.99
C MET A 53 -28.85 9.92 2.33
N GLY A 54 -28.63 11.24 2.33
CA GLY A 54 -27.39 11.83 1.80
C GLY A 54 -26.14 11.38 2.56
N LYS A 55 -26.22 11.21 3.89
CA LYS A 55 -25.14 10.65 4.71
C LYS A 55 -24.83 9.19 4.32
N TYR A 56 -25.87 8.39 4.07
CA TYR A 56 -25.72 7.01 3.62
C TYR A 56 -25.10 6.93 2.23
N GLU A 57 -25.60 7.73 1.28
CA GLU A 57 -25.06 7.81 -0.08
C GLU A 57 -23.60 8.28 -0.08
N GLY A 58 -23.28 9.32 0.70
CA GLY A 58 -21.90 9.80 0.84
C GLY A 58 -20.98 8.74 1.45
N LYS A 59 -21.45 7.97 2.44
CA LYS A 59 -20.69 6.85 3.00
C LYS A 59 -20.46 5.75 1.96
N LYS A 60 -21.49 5.42 1.18
CA LYS A 60 -21.40 4.43 0.09
C LYS A 60 -20.40 4.88 -0.97
N GLN A 61 -20.47 6.14 -1.41
CA GLN A 61 -19.54 6.70 -2.38
C GLN A 61 -18.10 6.68 -1.85
N GLY A 62 -17.88 7.08 -0.60
CA GLY A 62 -16.56 7.01 0.02
C GLY A 62 -15.97 5.59 0.05
N TYR A 63 -16.79 4.56 0.28
CA TYR A 63 -16.33 3.17 0.16
C TYR A 63 -16.00 2.76 -1.28
N VAL A 64 -16.79 3.21 -2.26
CA VAL A 64 -16.52 2.96 -3.68
C VAL A 64 -15.19 3.60 -4.09
N ASP A 65 -14.98 4.87 -3.73
CA ASP A 65 -13.76 5.60 -4.05
C ASP A 65 -12.53 4.97 -3.38
N ALA A 66 -12.63 4.63 -2.09
CA ALA A 66 -11.56 3.94 -1.37
C ALA A 66 -11.27 2.55 -1.97
N SER A 67 -12.31 1.79 -2.32
CA SER A 67 -12.15 0.47 -2.95
C SER A 67 -11.38 0.57 -4.26
N LYS A 68 -11.68 1.60 -5.08
CA LYS A 68 -10.96 1.85 -6.33
C LYS A 68 -9.49 2.19 -6.09
N GLU A 69 -9.18 3.04 -5.12
CA GLU A 69 -7.80 3.37 -4.77
C GLU A 69 -7.02 2.14 -4.28
N TYR A 70 -7.65 1.27 -3.50
CA TYR A 70 -7.03 0.02 -3.06
C TYR A 70 -6.82 -0.96 -4.21
N GLU A 71 -7.78 -1.06 -5.13
CA GLU A 71 -7.64 -1.88 -6.34
C GLU A 71 -6.43 -1.44 -7.17
N GLU A 72 -6.29 -0.15 -7.45
CA GLU A 72 -5.15 0.42 -8.17
C GLU A 72 -3.81 0.13 -7.46
N LYS A 73 -3.78 0.25 -6.12
CA LYS A 73 -2.58 -0.07 -5.31
C LYS A 73 -2.22 -1.56 -5.38
N LEU A 74 -3.21 -2.45 -5.34
CA LEU A 74 -2.98 -3.89 -5.40
C LEU A 74 -2.49 -4.31 -6.79
N LEU A 75 -3.05 -3.73 -7.86
CA LEU A 75 -2.58 -3.95 -9.23
C LEU A 75 -1.14 -3.49 -9.41
N SER A 76 -0.80 -2.27 -8.95
CA SER A 76 0.58 -1.76 -9.00
C SER A 76 1.57 -2.63 -8.21
N GLN A 77 1.16 -3.12 -7.03
CA GLN A 77 1.98 -4.07 -6.28
C GLN A 77 2.20 -5.38 -7.03
N ALA A 78 1.15 -5.92 -7.66
CA ALA A 78 1.25 -7.13 -8.47
C ALA A 78 2.22 -6.95 -9.65
N GLU A 79 2.16 -5.83 -10.37
CA GLU A 79 3.11 -5.48 -11.43
C GLU A 79 4.54 -5.41 -10.91
N HIS A 80 4.75 -4.76 -9.76
CA HIS A 80 6.07 -4.70 -9.12
C HIS A 80 6.62 -6.10 -8.77
N PHE A 81 5.78 -7.00 -8.27
CA PHE A 81 6.18 -8.38 -7.97
C PHE A 81 6.53 -9.16 -9.24
N ILE A 82 5.76 -9.00 -10.31
CA ILE A 82 6.04 -9.63 -11.60
C ILE A 82 7.41 -9.17 -12.13
N ASN A 83 7.65 -7.86 -12.14
CA ASN A 83 8.91 -7.29 -12.61
C ASN A 83 10.10 -7.78 -11.77
N GLN A 84 9.97 -7.84 -10.44
CA GLN A 84 11.02 -8.38 -9.57
C GLN A 84 11.29 -9.86 -9.88
N LYS A 85 10.25 -10.66 -10.12
CA LYS A 85 10.39 -12.07 -10.47
C LYS A 85 11.11 -12.24 -11.81
N GLU A 86 10.76 -11.44 -12.82
CA GLU A 86 11.44 -11.49 -14.12
C GLU A 86 12.91 -11.10 -14.02
N LEU A 87 13.24 -10.04 -13.27
CA LEU A 87 14.63 -9.66 -13.00
C LEU A 87 15.40 -10.80 -12.33
N LEU A 88 14.83 -11.42 -11.29
CA LEU A 88 15.44 -12.54 -10.60
C LEU A 88 15.67 -13.74 -11.52
N ILE A 89 14.69 -14.10 -12.36
CA ILE A 89 14.83 -15.19 -13.34
C ILE A 89 15.98 -14.90 -14.30
N ASN A 90 16.08 -13.65 -14.79
CA ASN A 90 17.16 -13.26 -15.69
C ASN A 90 18.53 -13.31 -14.99
N GLU A 91 18.62 -12.86 -13.74
CA GLU A 91 19.85 -12.94 -12.95
C GLU A 91 20.28 -14.39 -12.73
N VAL A 92 19.37 -15.27 -12.29
CA VAL A 92 19.63 -16.70 -12.13
C VAL A 92 20.08 -17.33 -13.44
N SER A 93 19.37 -17.06 -14.55
CA SER A 93 19.76 -17.59 -15.86
C SER A 93 21.14 -17.14 -16.31
N ASN A 94 21.53 -15.89 -16.00
CA ASN A 94 22.86 -15.39 -16.30
C ASN A 94 23.93 -16.05 -15.42
N TYR A 95 23.63 -16.32 -14.15
CA TYR A 95 24.53 -17.05 -13.26
C TYR A 95 24.73 -18.50 -13.70
N GLU A 96 23.66 -19.18 -14.12
CA GLU A 96 23.73 -20.55 -14.66
C GLU A 96 24.62 -20.60 -15.91
N LYS A 97 24.42 -19.68 -16.87
CA LYS A 97 25.29 -19.59 -18.06
C LYS A 97 26.75 -19.39 -17.73
N LEU A 98 27.05 -18.53 -16.75
CA LEU A 98 28.43 -18.30 -16.32
C LEU A 98 29.05 -19.55 -15.68
N LEU A 99 28.26 -20.32 -14.93
CA LEU A 99 28.72 -21.60 -14.39
C LEU A 99 28.99 -22.61 -15.49
N ASP A 100 28.10 -22.73 -16.49
CA ASP A 100 28.31 -23.61 -17.64
C ASP A 100 29.60 -23.24 -18.40
N GLU A 101 29.85 -21.95 -18.61
CA GLU A 101 31.10 -21.45 -19.22
C GLU A 101 32.34 -21.83 -18.40
N TYR A 102 32.26 -21.76 -17.07
CA TYR A 102 33.35 -22.17 -16.18
C TYR A 102 33.59 -23.67 -16.24
N GLU A 103 32.54 -24.49 -16.22
CA GLU A 103 32.65 -25.95 -16.30
C GLU A 103 33.34 -26.38 -17.60
N VAL A 104 32.93 -25.82 -18.74
CA VAL A 104 33.57 -26.08 -20.05
C VAL A 104 35.05 -25.69 -20.05
N GLU A 105 35.39 -24.52 -19.51
CA GLU A 105 36.76 -24.03 -19.50
C GLU A 105 37.65 -24.79 -18.52
N ILE A 106 37.11 -25.19 -17.36
CA ILE A 106 37.78 -26.06 -16.39
C ILE A 106 38.09 -27.41 -17.04
N GLU A 107 37.11 -28.07 -17.67
CA GLU A 107 37.32 -29.35 -18.36
C GLU A 107 38.40 -29.25 -19.44
N ARG A 108 38.38 -28.17 -20.23
CA ARG A 108 39.37 -27.89 -21.27
C ARG A 108 40.78 -27.76 -20.68
N LEU A 109 40.92 -27.01 -19.59
CA LEU A 109 42.22 -26.81 -18.93
C LEU A 109 42.68 -28.10 -18.26
N GLU A 110 41.83 -28.75 -17.47
CA GLU A 110 42.14 -30.00 -16.77
C GLU A 110 42.62 -31.09 -17.73
N GLY A 111 41.97 -31.25 -18.89
CA GLY A 111 42.36 -32.19 -19.94
C GLY A 111 43.69 -31.88 -20.65
N LYS A 112 44.27 -30.69 -20.47
CA LYS A 112 45.55 -30.31 -21.10
C LYS A 112 46.74 -30.98 -20.40
N LEU A 113 47.52 -31.77 -21.15
CA LEU A 113 48.69 -32.52 -20.64
C LEU A 113 49.81 -31.62 -20.07
N ASN A 114 50.15 -30.52 -20.76
CA ASN A 114 51.19 -29.59 -20.34
C ASN A 114 50.59 -28.19 -20.16
N LYS A 115 50.30 -27.81 -18.92
CA LYS A 115 49.78 -26.48 -18.56
C LYS A 115 50.93 -25.54 -18.22
N THR A 116 50.83 -24.29 -18.65
CA THR A 116 51.74 -23.24 -18.18
C THR A 116 51.41 -22.85 -16.75
N GLU A 117 52.34 -22.20 -16.06
CA GLU A 117 52.09 -21.64 -14.71
C GLU A 117 50.90 -20.66 -14.72
N SER A 118 50.78 -19.83 -15.76
CA SER A 118 49.63 -18.92 -15.92
C SER A 118 48.30 -19.66 -16.08
N GLU A 119 48.28 -20.78 -16.81
CA GLU A 119 47.08 -21.62 -16.96
C GLU A 119 46.69 -22.31 -15.66
N ASN A 120 47.67 -22.76 -14.85
CA ASN A 120 47.41 -23.33 -13.53
C ASN A 120 46.82 -22.29 -12.55
N GLN A 121 47.33 -21.06 -12.58
CA GLN A 121 46.81 -19.95 -11.78
C GLN A 121 45.40 -19.57 -12.22
N TYR A 122 45.16 -19.54 -13.53
CA TYR A 122 43.83 -19.26 -14.08
C TYR A 122 42.81 -20.35 -13.73
N LEU A 123 43.18 -21.63 -13.86
CA LEU A 123 42.35 -22.76 -13.44
C LEU A 123 42.00 -22.70 -11.95
N SER A 124 42.98 -22.39 -11.09
CA SER A 124 42.76 -22.23 -9.65
C SER A 124 41.77 -21.08 -9.34
N LYS A 125 41.81 -20.01 -10.14
CA LYS A 125 40.87 -18.89 -10.03
C LYS A 125 39.46 -19.29 -10.46
N LEU A 126 39.32 -20.02 -11.57
CA LEU A 126 38.02 -20.53 -12.07
C LEU A 126 37.37 -21.45 -11.03
N LEU A 127 38.10 -22.45 -10.51
CA LEU A 127 37.61 -23.37 -9.48
C LEU A 127 37.15 -22.64 -8.20
N ASN A 128 37.87 -21.59 -7.79
CA ASN A 128 37.46 -20.79 -6.64
C ASN A 128 36.19 -19.98 -6.92
N ASN A 129 36.07 -19.39 -8.11
CA ASN A 129 34.91 -18.60 -8.48
C ASN A 129 33.67 -19.48 -8.67
N GLU A 130 33.81 -20.63 -9.33
CA GLU A 130 32.77 -21.64 -9.49
C GLU A 130 32.21 -22.10 -8.13
N ARG A 131 33.08 -22.43 -7.16
CA ARG A 131 32.66 -22.80 -5.80
C ARG A 131 31.89 -21.68 -5.10
N LYS A 132 32.33 -20.42 -5.24
CA LYS A 132 31.63 -19.26 -4.66
C LYS A 132 30.24 -19.09 -5.29
N LEU A 133 30.15 -19.17 -6.61
CA LEU A 133 28.88 -19.06 -7.35
C LEU A 133 27.93 -20.20 -6.97
N LYS A 134 28.41 -21.45 -6.89
CA LYS A 134 27.61 -22.61 -6.43
C LYS A 134 27.11 -22.46 -4.98
N GLN A 135 27.83 -21.74 -4.11
CA GLN A 135 27.37 -21.42 -2.76
C GLN A 135 26.28 -20.35 -2.73
N MET A 136 26.25 -19.43 -3.70
CA MET A 136 25.25 -18.37 -3.78
C MET A 136 23.88 -18.85 -4.29
N ILE A 137 23.83 -20.01 -4.95
CA ILE A 137 22.61 -20.62 -5.49
C ILE A 137 21.89 -21.51 -4.45
N ARG A 138 22.56 -21.88 -3.34
CA ARG A 138 22.00 -22.69 -2.25
C ARG A 138 21.24 -21.86 -1.21
#